data_AF-A0A759YLN2-F1
#
_entry.id   AF-A0A759YLN2-F1
#
_cell.length_a   1.000
_cell.length_b   1.000
_cell.length_c   1.000
_cell.angle_alpha   90.00
_cell.angle_beta   90.00
_cell.angle_gamma   90.00
#
_symmetry.space_group_name_H-M   'P 1'
#
loop_
_entity.id
_entity.type
_entity.pdbx_description
1 polymer ?
#
loop_
_entity_poly.entity_id
_entity_poly.type
_entity_poly.pdbx_seq_one_letter_code
_entity_poly.pdbx_strand_id
1 'polypeptide(L)'
;MTDENITIQAHLNFLHNAEKQAVQGMLLTAIQHGFQLDELVLLAGKYNASIAVMEYRNGDCIVNYATADGYFTRNFGIHYQDAADFAEQFDTWWYQ
;
A
#
# COMPACT_ATOMS: atom_id res chain seq x y z
N MET A 1 34.71 1.07 -5.80
CA MET A 1 33.62 2.01 -6.11
C MET A 1 34.06 3.39 -5.69
N THR A 2 33.91 4.39 -6.54
CA THR A 2 34.26 5.79 -6.26
C THR A 2 33.18 6.47 -5.42
N ASP A 3 33.53 7.49 -4.62
CA ASP A 3 32.58 8.23 -3.76
C ASP A 3 31.41 8.87 -4.54
N GLU A 4 31.65 9.25 -5.80
CA GLU A 4 30.61 9.74 -6.72
C GLU A 4 29.54 8.68 -7.03
N ASN A 5 29.95 7.42 -7.25
CA ASN A 5 29.02 6.32 -7.53
C ASN A 5 28.12 6.01 -6.31
N ILE A 6 28.68 6.12 -5.10
CA ILE A 6 27.91 5.95 -3.85
C ILE A 6 26.87 7.07 -3.70
N THR A 7 27.26 8.31 -4.02
CA THR A 7 26.39 9.49 -3.90
C THR A 7 25.23 9.43 -4.91
N ILE A 8 25.49 9.03 -6.16
CA ILE A 8 24.45 8.85 -7.18
C ILE A 8 23.47 7.75 -6.77
N GLN A 9 23.97 6.59 -6.30
CA GLN A 9 23.11 5.49 -5.89
C GLN A 9 22.22 5.89 -4.69
N ALA A 10 22.76 6.63 -3.72
CA ALA A 10 21.98 7.14 -2.60
C ALA A 10 20.85 8.07 -3.06
N HIS A 11 21.13 8.95 -4.04
CA HIS A 11 20.12 9.84 -4.60
C HIS A 11 19.02 9.08 -5.37
N LEU A 12 19.40 8.07 -6.16
CA LEU A 12 18.44 7.21 -6.86
C LEU A 12 17.54 6.45 -5.88
N ASN A 13 18.11 5.92 -4.79
CA ASN A 13 17.32 5.25 -3.76
C ASN A 13 16.34 6.21 -3.07
N PHE A 14 16.77 7.45 -2.81
CA PHE A 14 15.90 8.48 -2.24
C PHE A 14 14.71 8.79 -3.16
N LEU A 15 14.97 9.02 -4.45
CA LEU A 15 13.91 9.28 -5.43
C LEU A 15 12.95 8.08 -5.55
N HIS A 16 13.50 6.86 -5.63
CA HIS A 16 12.70 5.65 -5.72
C HIS A 16 11.76 5.49 -4.51
N ASN A 17 12.26 5.77 -3.29
CA ASN A 17 11.43 5.71 -2.08
C ASN A 17 10.35 6.80 -2.05
N ALA A 18 10.65 8.02 -2.51
CA ALA A 18 9.67 9.09 -2.62
C ALA A 18 8.56 8.74 -3.61
N GLU A 19 8.92 8.16 -4.76
CA GLU A 19 7.95 7.67 -5.75
C GLU A 19 7.10 6.52 -5.20
N LYS A 20 7.71 5.56 -4.46
CA LYS A 20 6.97 4.49 -3.78
C LYS A 20 5.92 5.05 -2.80
N GLN A 21 6.30 6.03 -1.99
CA GLN A 21 5.38 6.69 -1.04
C GLN A 21 4.24 7.43 -1.75
N ALA A 22 4.52 8.09 -2.87
CA ALA A 22 3.49 8.74 -3.66
C ALA A 22 2.48 7.71 -4.22
N VAL A 23 2.97 6.58 -4.73
CA VAL A 23 2.11 5.47 -5.21
C VAL A 23 1.26 4.91 -4.08
N GLN A 24 1.82 4.69 -2.89
CA GLN A 24 1.07 4.26 -1.72
C GLN A 24 -0.05 5.26 -1.36
N GLY A 25 0.24 6.55 -1.36
CA GLY A 25 -0.77 7.60 -1.11
C GLY A 25 -1.91 7.55 -2.14
N MET A 26 -1.58 7.40 -3.42
CA MET A 26 -2.59 7.27 -4.49
C MET A 26 -3.44 6.02 -4.33
N LEU A 27 -2.84 4.87 -4.02
CA LEU A 27 -3.56 3.62 -3.78
C LEU A 27 -4.49 3.74 -2.55
N LEU A 28 -4.00 4.32 -1.46
CA LEU A 28 -4.78 4.57 -0.25
C LEU A 28 -6.03 5.42 -0.56
N THR A 29 -5.84 6.55 -1.25
CA THR A 29 -6.94 7.42 -1.65
C THR A 29 -7.92 6.68 -2.56
N ALA A 30 -7.45 5.91 -3.54
CA ALA A 30 -8.31 5.12 -4.40
C ALA A 30 -9.20 4.15 -3.61
N ILE A 31 -8.60 3.38 -2.69
CA ILE A 31 -9.35 2.43 -1.84
C ILE A 31 -10.37 3.14 -0.96
N GLN A 32 -9.97 4.21 -0.27
CA GLN A 32 -10.86 4.96 0.64
C GLN A 32 -12.09 5.55 -0.07
N HIS A 33 -11.98 5.84 -1.36
CA HIS A 33 -13.06 6.36 -2.19
C HIS A 33 -13.73 5.30 -3.09
N GLY A 34 -13.30 4.04 -3.02
CA GLY A 34 -13.87 2.94 -3.81
C GLY A 34 -13.49 2.95 -5.29
N PHE A 35 -12.40 3.64 -5.67
CA PHE A 35 -11.86 3.60 -7.02
C PHE A 35 -10.96 2.40 -7.23
N GLN A 36 -11.01 1.82 -8.43
CA GLN A 36 -10.13 0.75 -8.89
C GLN A 36 -9.53 1.20 -10.22
N LEU A 37 -8.31 1.75 -10.19
CA LEU A 37 -7.65 2.30 -11.37
C LEU A 37 -6.51 1.37 -11.79
N ASP A 38 -6.60 0.79 -12.98
CA ASP A 38 -5.62 -0.17 -13.48
C ASP A 38 -4.21 0.43 -13.57
N GLU A 39 -4.11 1.73 -13.87
CA GLU A 39 -2.83 2.44 -13.91
C GLU A 39 -2.13 2.47 -12.55
N LEU A 40 -2.89 2.51 -11.45
CA LEU A 40 -2.31 2.47 -10.10
C LEU A 40 -1.80 1.06 -9.76
N VAL A 41 -2.39 0.00 -10.30
CA VAL A 41 -1.89 -1.38 -10.17
C VAL A 41 -0.55 -1.55 -10.90
N LEU A 42 -0.44 -0.98 -12.11
CA LEU A 42 0.82 -0.96 -12.86
C LEU A 42 1.92 -0.21 -12.09
N LEU A 43 1.60 0.92 -11.48
CA LEU A 43 2.52 1.67 -10.63
C LEU A 43 2.88 0.89 -9.36
N ALA A 44 1.91 0.20 -8.73
CA ALA A 44 2.15 -0.66 -7.59
C ALA A 44 3.19 -1.75 -7.90
N GLY A 45 3.07 -2.39 -9.07
CA GLY A 45 4.06 -3.35 -9.56
C GLY A 45 5.44 -2.74 -9.79
N LYS A 46 5.51 -1.57 -10.46
CA LYS A 46 6.77 -0.87 -10.73
C LYS A 46 7.55 -0.52 -9.45
N TYR A 47 6.85 -0.11 -8.39
CA TYR A 47 7.46 0.36 -7.15
C TYR A 47 7.40 -0.66 -6.00
N ASN A 48 6.94 -1.88 -6.28
CA ASN A 48 6.67 -2.90 -5.26
C ASN A 48 5.92 -2.30 -4.06
N ALA A 49 4.83 -1.60 -4.35
CA ALA A 49 3.99 -0.93 -3.37
C ALA A 49 2.72 -1.76 -3.13
N SER A 50 2.28 -1.79 -1.88
CA SER A 50 1.02 -2.40 -1.49
C SER A 50 0.39 -1.58 -0.38
N ILE A 51 -0.93 -1.66 -0.21
CA ILE A 51 -1.65 -0.89 0.81
C ILE A 51 -2.85 -1.70 1.30
N ALA A 52 -3.24 -1.52 2.57
CA ALA A 52 -4.47 -2.04 3.11
C ALA A 52 -5.21 -0.98 3.94
N VAL A 53 -6.53 -1.01 3.89
CA VAL A 53 -7.44 -0.21 4.71
C VAL A 53 -8.39 -1.17 5.40
N MET A 54 -8.33 -1.19 6.73
CA MET A 54 -9.29 -1.92 7.55
C MET A 54 -10.48 -1.01 7.87
N GLU A 55 -11.67 -1.53 7.67
CA GLU A 55 -12.93 -0.86 7.97
C GLU A 55 -13.77 -1.74 8.90
N TYR A 56 -14.54 -1.09 9.77
CA TYR A 56 -15.53 -1.76 10.61
C TYR A 56 -16.93 -1.38 10.13
N ARG A 57 -17.69 -2.35 9.61
CA ARG A 57 -19.04 -2.13 9.09
C ARG A 57 -19.98 -3.19 9.66
N ASN A 58 -21.07 -2.76 10.30
CA ASN A 58 -22.13 -3.63 10.81
C ASN A 58 -21.67 -4.77 11.74
N GLY A 59 -20.55 -4.61 12.46
CA GLY A 59 -20.00 -5.67 13.31
C GLY A 59 -18.85 -6.46 12.66
N ASP A 60 -18.63 -6.29 11.35
CA ASP A 60 -17.62 -7.00 10.59
C ASP A 60 -16.38 -6.14 10.35
N CYS A 61 -15.22 -6.79 10.44
CA CYS A 61 -13.92 -6.28 10.04
C CYS A 61 -13.68 -6.63 8.57
N ILE A 62 -13.54 -5.62 7.73
CA ILE A 62 -13.30 -5.77 6.29
C ILE A 62 -11.97 -5.10 5.98
N VAL A 63 -11.08 -5.81 5.28
CA VAL A 63 -9.82 -5.24 4.78
C VAL A 63 -9.92 -5.10 3.26
N ASN A 64 -9.87 -3.86 2.78
CA ASN A 64 -9.70 -3.55 1.37
C ASN A 64 -8.22 -3.29 1.11
N TYR A 65 -7.63 -3.93 0.12
CA TYR A 65 -6.19 -3.84 -0.13
C TYR A 65 -5.87 -3.83 -1.62
N ALA A 66 -4.72 -3.26 -1.96
CA ALA A 66 -4.20 -3.23 -3.32
C ALA A 66 -2.74 -3.66 -3.36
N THR A 67 -2.40 -4.38 -4.42
CA THR A 67 -1.05 -4.87 -4.72
C THR A 67 -0.76 -4.72 -6.21
N ALA A 68 0.39 -5.22 -6.67
CA ALA A 68 0.70 -5.37 -8.09
C ALA A 68 -0.28 -6.28 -8.86
N ASP A 69 -1.05 -7.12 -8.16
CA ASP A 69 -2.00 -8.06 -8.76
C ASP A 69 -3.42 -7.48 -8.87
N GLY A 70 -3.69 -6.35 -8.25
CA GLY A 70 -4.99 -5.67 -8.32
C GLY A 70 -5.54 -5.22 -6.97
N TYR A 71 -6.86 -4.99 -6.96
CA TYR A 71 -7.64 -4.57 -5.79
C TYR A 71 -8.47 -5.72 -5.25
N PHE A 72 -8.54 -5.82 -3.93
CA PHE A 72 -9.17 -6.95 -3.26
C PHE A 72 -9.89 -6.50 -2.00
N THR A 73 -10.87 -7.30 -1.61
CA THR A 73 -11.60 -7.15 -0.35
C THR A 73 -11.64 -8.48 0.36
N ARG A 74 -11.31 -8.48 1.66
CA ARG A 74 -11.40 -9.66 2.52
C ARG A 74 -12.23 -9.34 3.77
N ASN A 75 -13.24 -10.16 4.03
CA ASN A 75 -14.06 -10.07 5.24
C ASN A 75 -13.52 -11.04 6.30
N PHE A 76 -13.34 -10.54 7.52
CA PHE A 76 -12.89 -11.28 8.70
C PHE A 76 -14.01 -11.44 9.75
N GLY A 77 -15.21 -10.95 9.49
CA GLY A 77 -16.32 -10.96 10.44
C GLY A 77 -15.93 -10.26 11.74
N ILE A 78 -16.23 -10.87 12.88
CA ILE A 78 -15.90 -10.31 14.19
C ILE A 78 -14.42 -10.48 14.60
N HIS A 79 -13.58 -11.09 13.75
CA HIS A 79 -12.19 -11.43 14.07
C HIS A 79 -11.23 -10.24 13.85
N TYR A 80 -11.28 -9.27 14.76
CA TYR A 80 -10.46 -8.05 14.69
C TYR A 80 -8.96 -8.34 14.61
N GLN A 81 -8.44 -9.25 15.46
CA GLN A 81 -7.00 -9.52 15.50
C GLN A 81 -6.52 -10.10 14.17
N ASP A 82 -7.26 -11.05 13.60
CA ASP A 82 -6.90 -11.65 12.30
C ASP A 82 -6.92 -10.61 11.16
N ALA A 83 -7.87 -9.66 11.22
CA ALA A 83 -7.94 -8.56 10.25
C ALA A 83 -6.75 -7.60 10.39
N ALA A 84 -6.36 -7.28 11.64
CA ALA A 84 -5.21 -6.43 11.94
C ALA A 84 -3.90 -7.10 11.49
N ASP A 85 -3.67 -8.35 11.88
CA ASP A 85 -2.49 -9.14 11.50
C ASP A 85 -2.37 -9.30 9.98
N PHE A 86 -3.50 -9.37 9.27
CA PHE A 86 -3.52 -9.37 7.82
C PHE A 86 -3.16 -8.00 7.23
N ALA A 87 -3.75 -6.91 7.75
CA ALA A 87 -3.48 -5.56 7.26
C ALA A 87 -2.01 -5.12 7.50
N GLU A 88 -1.37 -5.60 8.58
CA GLU A 88 0.03 -5.33 8.90
C GLU A 88 1.04 -5.91 7.89
N GLN A 89 0.61 -6.81 7.00
CA GLN A 89 1.46 -7.35 5.94
C GLN A 89 1.67 -6.36 4.77
N PHE A 90 0.89 -5.28 4.72
CA PHE A 90 0.90 -4.31 3.62
C PHE A 90 1.69 -3.06 3.98
N ASP A 91 2.20 -2.35 2.98
CA ASP A 91 2.99 -1.15 3.22
C ASP A 91 2.07 0.03 3.59
N THR A 92 1.65 0.16 4.86
CA THR A 92 1.01 1.39 5.35
C THR A 92 1.19 1.60 6.85
N TRP A 93 1.70 2.78 7.21
CA TRP A 93 1.69 3.29 8.57
C TRP A 93 0.50 4.24 8.76
N TRP A 94 -0.15 4.07 9.91
CA TRP A 94 -1.31 4.82 10.37
C TRP A 94 -1.07 6.34 10.31
N TYR A 95 -2.09 7.10 9.88
CA TYR A 95 -2.23 8.49 10.28
C TYR A 95 -2.17 8.52 11.82
N GLN A 96 -1.16 9.19 12.38
CA GLN A 96 -1.24 9.70 13.74
C GLN A 96 -2.14 10.93 13.78
#